data_AF-A0A7D5NXL4-F1
#
_entry.id   AF-A0A7D5NXL4-F1
#
_cell.length_a   1.000
_cell.length_b   1.000
_cell.length_c   1.000
_cell.angle_alpha   90.00
_cell.angle_beta   90.00
_cell.angle_gamma   90.00
#
_symmetry.space_group_name_H-M   'P 1'
#
loop_
_entity.id
_entity.type
_entity.pdbx_description
1 polymer ?
#
loop_
_entity_poly.entity_id
_entity_poly.type
_entity_poly.pdbx_seq_one_letter_code
_entity_poly.pdbx_strand_id
1 'polypeptide(L)'
;MAPTSSPTDASDDIRRVLGIEGTAWAASAAVYEVETDGVTIESDPYQPESGGIHPREAAEHMSEAVPSVVETMLAEARAQAADDVGRAPEEPPIDAVAFSRGPGLGPCLRIVGTAARAVAQRFDVPLVGVNHMVAHLEVGRHYSGFDAPVCLNASGANAHVLAFRNGRYRVLGETMDTGVGNALDKFTRHVGWSHPGGPKVEAHAKEGEYVDLPYVVKGMDFSFSGIMSAAKDEYDAGTPVEDVCRGLEETVFAMLTEVSERALSLTGREELVLGGGVGQNERLQGMLREMCEQRGAELHVPENRFLRDNAGMIAVLGAKMAAAGDTLAIEASAIDSDFRPDEVAVSWRAGDSEADPAPAASTRVDAGETAAQQGAEATVSVEGDRVVKRRVPRSYRHPALDERLRRERTRVEARLTSEARRCGVPTPLVLDVDTAESTIVFQRVGDRDLDAGLTAERARAVGRHLATIHDAGFVHGDPTTRNVRVGSAGGGAAGESSADGDDRVFLIDFGLGYHTGHEEDHAMDLHVFAQSLAGTADDADRLQAAAEDAYRATSERGETVLDRLRAVEGRGRYQ
;
A
#
# COMPACT_ATOMS: atom_id res chain seq x y z
N MET A 1 44.03 -15.39 -29.02
CA MET A 1 42.59 -15.71 -29.01
C MET A 1 42.20 -15.84 -27.55
N ALA A 2 41.64 -14.76 -26.99
CA ALA A 2 41.04 -14.79 -25.67
C ALA A 2 39.65 -15.44 -25.80
N PRO A 3 39.25 -16.34 -24.89
CA PRO A 3 37.91 -16.90 -24.94
C PRO A 3 36.93 -15.82 -24.47
N THR A 4 35.98 -15.51 -25.34
CA THR A 4 34.76 -14.76 -25.02
C THR A 4 33.87 -15.69 -24.19
N SER A 5 33.71 -15.41 -22.90
CA SER A 5 32.68 -16.05 -22.07
C SER A 5 31.30 -15.54 -22.51
N SER A 6 30.39 -16.47 -22.76
CA SER A 6 28.97 -16.23 -23.06
C SER A 6 28.19 -15.83 -21.80
N PRO A 7 27.16 -14.98 -21.88
CA PRO A 7 26.44 -14.44 -20.70
C PRO A 7 25.38 -15.39 -20.11
N THR A 8 25.45 -16.70 -20.35
CA THR A 8 24.33 -17.63 -20.12
C THR A 8 24.55 -18.66 -19.00
N ASP A 9 25.55 -18.48 -18.12
CA ASP A 9 25.88 -19.45 -17.06
C ASP A 9 25.76 -18.89 -15.62
N ALA A 10 25.31 -17.63 -15.44
CA ALA A 10 25.35 -16.95 -14.15
C ALA A 10 24.20 -17.33 -13.16
N SER A 11 23.18 -18.08 -13.61
CA SER A 11 21.97 -18.33 -12.82
C SER A 11 22.08 -19.49 -11.82
N ASP A 12 23.10 -20.35 -11.91
CA ASP A 12 23.23 -21.59 -11.12
C ASP A 12 24.25 -21.51 -9.95
N ASP A 13 24.90 -20.36 -9.70
CA ASP A 13 26.09 -20.30 -8.81
C ASP A 13 26.02 -19.26 -7.66
N ILE A 14 24.86 -18.66 -7.39
CA ILE A 14 24.71 -17.78 -6.21
C ILE A 14 24.44 -18.62 -4.96
N ARG A 15 25.47 -18.81 -4.12
CA ARG A 15 25.36 -19.58 -2.86
C ARG A 15 25.18 -18.67 -1.66
N ARG A 16 25.96 -17.59 -1.62
CA ARG A 16 26.04 -16.69 -0.46
C ARG A 16 26.03 -15.22 -0.87
N VAL A 17 25.11 -14.45 -0.28
CA VAL A 17 24.96 -13.01 -0.55
C VAL A 17 25.17 -12.19 0.71
N LEU A 18 25.98 -11.14 0.61
CA LEU A 18 26.08 -10.12 1.66
C LEU A 18 25.04 -9.02 1.40
N GLY A 19 24.07 -8.87 2.29
CA GLY A 19 23.16 -7.73 2.31
C GLY A 19 23.68 -6.59 3.18
N ILE A 20 23.41 -5.34 2.77
CA ILE A 20 23.70 -4.13 3.56
C ILE A 20 22.46 -3.23 3.56
N GLU A 21 21.96 -2.90 4.74
CA GLU A 21 20.80 -2.02 4.95
C GLU A 21 21.18 -0.82 5.83
N GLY A 22 20.59 0.33 5.51
CA GLY A 22 20.85 1.59 6.20
C GLY A 22 20.13 2.78 5.57
N THR A 23 18.89 2.58 5.14
CA THR A 23 18.01 3.62 4.57
C THR A 23 17.65 4.71 5.58
N ALA A 24 17.69 4.40 6.88
CA ALA A 24 17.32 5.32 7.94
C ALA A 24 18.36 5.39 9.07
N TRP A 25 18.06 4.81 10.23
CA TRP A 25 18.81 5.00 11.48
C TRP A 25 19.46 3.71 12.01
N ALA A 26 19.22 2.57 11.36
CA ALA A 26 19.80 1.29 11.73
C ALA A 26 20.82 0.84 10.69
N ALA A 27 22.08 0.74 11.10
CA ALA A 27 23.09 0.06 10.31
C ALA A 27 22.85 -1.44 10.41
N SER A 28 22.77 -2.14 9.28
CA SER A 28 22.61 -3.59 9.30
C SER A 28 23.40 -4.22 8.16
N ALA A 29 23.99 -5.38 8.43
CA ALA A 29 24.55 -6.27 7.44
C ALA A 29 24.04 -7.69 7.70
N ALA A 30 23.96 -8.49 6.64
CA ALA A 30 23.52 -9.87 6.76
C ALA A 30 24.23 -10.76 5.75
N VAL A 31 24.41 -12.02 6.12
CA VAL A 31 24.82 -13.08 5.21
C VAL A 31 23.60 -13.97 4.99
N TYR A 32 23.25 -14.17 3.71
CA TYR A 32 22.21 -15.10 3.29
C TYR A 32 22.83 -16.30 2.56
N GLU A 33 22.47 -17.49 3.02
CA GLU A 33 22.85 -18.80 2.47
C GLU A 33 21.69 -19.41 1.70
N VAL A 34 21.79 -19.43 0.38
CA VAL A 34 20.68 -19.80 -0.51
C VAL A 34 20.25 -21.26 -0.33
N GLU A 35 21.20 -22.19 -0.20
CA GLU A 35 20.90 -23.63 -0.11
C GLU A 35 20.18 -24.01 1.19
N THR A 36 20.57 -23.39 2.30
CA THR A 36 20.01 -23.69 3.63
C THR A 36 18.88 -22.75 4.03
N ASP A 37 18.60 -21.74 3.19
CA ASP A 37 17.74 -20.60 3.49
C ASP A 37 18.11 -19.89 4.82
N GLY A 38 19.42 -19.92 5.14
CA GLY A 38 19.97 -19.43 6.40
C GLY A 38 20.29 -17.94 6.33
N VAL A 39 19.74 -17.15 7.25
CA VAL A 39 20.04 -15.71 7.34
C VAL A 39 20.65 -15.39 8.70
N THR A 40 21.88 -14.88 8.68
CA THR A 40 22.57 -14.28 9.85
C THR A 40 22.57 -12.78 9.70
N ILE A 41 22.07 -12.06 10.71
CA ILE A 41 21.88 -10.60 10.68
C ILE A 41 22.62 -9.98 11.85
N GLU A 42 23.38 -8.91 11.59
CA GLU A 42 23.92 -8.01 12.59
C GLU A 42 23.35 -6.60 12.36
N SER A 43 22.90 -5.96 13.43
CA SER A 43 22.34 -4.61 13.35
C SER A 43 22.78 -3.74 14.53
N ASP A 44 23.15 -2.51 14.23
CA ASP A 44 23.55 -1.47 15.19
C ASP A 44 22.66 -0.22 15.02
N PRO A 45 21.50 -0.17 15.71
CA PRO A 45 20.56 0.93 15.61
C PRO A 45 20.93 2.17 16.43
N TYR A 46 20.89 3.36 15.81
CA TYR A 46 21.05 4.64 16.52
C TYR A 46 19.83 4.95 17.41
N GLN A 47 20.05 5.08 18.73
CA GLN A 47 18.99 5.45 19.67
C GLN A 47 19.28 6.83 20.28
N PRO A 48 18.49 7.86 19.98
CA PRO A 48 18.69 9.18 20.56
C PRO A 48 18.38 9.17 22.06
N GLU A 49 19.20 9.86 22.86
CA GLU A 49 18.95 10.04 24.31
C GLU A 49 17.64 10.78 24.59
N SER A 50 17.22 11.67 23.69
CA SER A 50 15.96 12.40 23.78
C SER A 50 15.43 12.80 22.40
N GLY A 51 14.11 12.96 22.27
CA GLY A 51 13.49 13.39 21.02
C GLY A 51 13.37 12.29 19.97
N GLY A 52 13.41 12.70 18.70
CA GLY A 52 13.31 11.80 17.54
C GLY A 52 14.62 11.72 16.76
N ILE A 53 14.61 10.95 15.67
CA ILE A 53 15.80 10.75 14.83
C ILE A 53 16.14 12.06 14.11
N HIS A 54 17.36 12.55 14.30
CA HIS A 54 17.91 13.67 13.55
C HIS A 54 18.76 13.13 12.37
N PRO A 55 18.47 13.50 11.09
CA PRO A 55 19.14 12.90 9.92
C PRO A 55 20.67 12.99 9.94
N ARG A 56 21.21 14.09 10.49
CA ARG A 56 22.66 14.26 10.62
C ARG A 56 23.26 13.32 11.66
N GLU A 57 22.62 13.16 12.81
CA GLU A 57 23.13 12.30 13.89
C GLU A 57 23.04 10.83 13.49
N ALA A 58 21.95 10.46 12.83
CA ALA A 58 21.82 9.15 12.20
C ALA A 58 22.98 8.90 11.22
N ALA A 59 23.27 9.83 10.30
CA ALA A 59 24.37 9.67 9.36
C ALA A 59 25.76 9.62 10.03
N GLU A 60 25.97 10.37 11.11
CA GLU A 60 27.21 10.33 11.91
C GLU A 60 27.39 8.94 12.55
N HIS A 61 26.36 8.39 13.20
CA HIS A 61 26.37 7.01 13.72
C HIS A 61 26.65 5.98 12.61
N MET A 62 25.94 6.09 11.49
CA MET A 62 26.06 5.16 10.36
C MET A 62 27.48 5.11 9.77
N SER A 63 28.25 6.21 9.87
CA SER A 63 29.60 6.29 9.32
C SER A 63 30.60 5.34 10.01
N GLU A 64 30.37 5.01 11.28
CA GLU A 64 31.17 4.05 12.06
C GLU A 64 30.47 2.68 12.12
N ALA A 65 29.15 2.67 12.29
CA ALA A 65 28.37 1.45 12.47
C ALA A 65 28.31 0.58 11.21
N VAL A 66 28.12 1.17 10.01
CA VAL A 66 28.04 0.38 8.76
C VAL A 66 29.33 -0.41 8.48
N PRO A 67 30.53 0.19 8.51
CA PRO A 67 31.77 -0.57 8.39
C PRO A 67 31.90 -1.70 9.42
N SER A 68 31.51 -1.44 10.68
CA SER A 68 31.59 -2.42 11.77
C SER A 68 30.71 -3.65 11.51
N VAL A 69 29.43 -3.46 11.22
CA VAL A 69 28.50 -4.59 10.96
C VAL A 69 28.89 -5.35 9.69
N VAL A 70 29.38 -4.66 8.66
CA VAL A 70 29.87 -5.29 7.42
C VAL A 70 31.11 -6.14 7.70
N GLU A 71 32.05 -5.66 8.52
CA GLU A 71 33.24 -6.44 8.90
C GLU A 71 32.86 -7.72 9.67
N THR A 72 31.93 -7.61 10.62
CA THR A 72 31.40 -8.75 11.37
C THR A 72 30.76 -9.78 10.43
N MET A 73 29.92 -9.35 9.49
CA MET A 73 29.26 -10.26 8.55
C MET A 73 30.21 -10.83 7.50
N LEU A 74 31.27 -10.11 7.11
CA LEU A 74 32.32 -10.68 6.26
C LEU A 74 33.16 -11.73 7.01
N ALA A 75 33.36 -11.57 8.33
CA ALA A 75 34.00 -12.60 9.14
C ALA A 75 33.12 -13.86 9.22
N GLU A 76 31.82 -13.69 9.41
CA GLU A 76 30.83 -14.79 9.37
C GLU A 76 30.83 -15.50 8.02
N ALA A 77 30.75 -14.75 6.90
CA ALA A 77 30.77 -15.32 5.56
C ALA A 77 32.06 -16.12 5.29
N ARG A 78 33.22 -15.66 5.81
CA ARG A 78 34.48 -16.41 5.70
C ARG A 78 34.47 -17.70 6.52
N ALA A 79 33.87 -17.67 7.70
CA ALA A 79 33.74 -18.85 8.55
C ALA A 79 32.86 -19.90 7.86
N GLN A 80 31.71 -19.49 7.33
CA GLN A 80 30.80 -20.35 6.58
C GLN A 80 31.45 -20.88 5.30
N ALA A 81 32.14 -20.02 4.54
CA ALA A 81 32.86 -20.41 3.34
C ALA A 81 33.99 -21.42 3.57
N ALA A 82 34.57 -21.48 4.78
CA ALA A 82 35.60 -22.46 5.11
C ALA A 82 35.07 -23.90 5.17
N ASP A 83 33.77 -24.06 5.38
CA ASP A 83 33.08 -25.35 5.40
C ASP A 83 32.47 -25.73 4.03
N ASP A 84 32.51 -24.84 3.04
CA ASP A 84 31.97 -25.06 1.69
C ASP A 84 32.73 -26.18 0.96
N VAL A 85 32.03 -27.27 0.62
CA VAL A 85 32.64 -28.36 -0.17
C VAL A 85 32.86 -27.90 -1.60
N GLY A 86 34.13 -27.88 -2.04
CA GLY A 86 34.51 -27.60 -3.41
C GLY A 86 34.78 -26.12 -3.72
N ARG A 87 34.71 -25.22 -2.73
CA ARG A 87 35.15 -23.82 -2.87
C ARG A 87 36.66 -23.72 -2.72
N ALA A 88 37.35 -23.09 -3.67
CA ALA A 88 38.79 -22.89 -3.57
C ALA A 88 39.12 -21.83 -2.50
N PRO A 89 40.24 -21.93 -1.76
CA PRO A 89 40.62 -20.95 -0.75
C PRO A 89 40.81 -19.52 -1.29
N GLU A 90 41.03 -19.37 -2.59
CA GLU A 90 41.19 -18.07 -3.25
C GLU A 90 39.85 -17.44 -3.70
N GLU A 91 38.75 -18.21 -3.69
CA GLU A 91 37.44 -17.70 -4.05
C GLU A 91 36.94 -16.70 -3.00
N PRO A 92 36.19 -15.67 -3.42
CA PRO A 92 35.58 -14.73 -2.48
C PRO A 92 34.63 -15.49 -1.55
N PRO A 93 34.48 -15.08 -0.27
CA PRO A 93 33.62 -15.76 0.68
C PRO A 93 32.12 -15.57 0.38
N ILE A 94 31.79 -14.69 -0.57
CA ILE A 94 30.44 -14.31 -1.01
C ILE A 94 30.41 -14.27 -2.53
N ASP A 95 29.23 -14.42 -3.11
CA ASP A 95 29.02 -14.45 -4.57
C ASP A 95 28.40 -13.15 -5.10
N ALA A 96 27.75 -12.37 -4.23
CA ALA A 96 27.23 -11.04 -4.57
C ALA A 96 27.11 -10.14 -3.33
N VAL A 97 27.07 -8.83 -3.58
CA VAL A 97 26.74 -7.81 -2.57
C VAL A 97 25.43 -7.13 -2.95
N ALA A 98 24.44 -7.19 -2.07
CA ALA A 98 23.17 -6.49 -2.20
C ALA A 98 23.11 -5.33 -1.21
N PHE A 99 22.58 -4.18 -1.64
CA PHE A 99 22.45 -3.03 -0.76
C PHE A 99 21.11 -2.31 -0.95
N SER A 100 20.60 -1.69 0.11
CA SER A 100 19.42 -0.84 0.01
C SER A 100 19.74 0.43 -0.78
N ARG A 101 19.27 0.47 -2.03
CA ARG A 101 19.48 1.61 -2.94
C ARG A 101 18.54 2.77 -2.62
N GLY A 102 17.38 2.45 -2.06
CA GLY A 102 16.33 3.39 -1.68
C GLY A 102 14.96 2.73 -1.54
N PRO A 103 13.92 3.49 -1.14
CA PRO A 103 13.98 4.91 -0.78
C PRO A 103 14.56 5.11 0.63
N GLY A 104 14.94 6.34 1.01
CA GLY A 104 15.50 6.61 2.34
C GLY A 104 16.31 7.90 2.47
N LEU A 105 16.87 8.11 3.67
CA LEU A 105 17.69 9.28 4.01
C LEU A 105 18.96 9.31 3.16
N GLY A 106 19.04 10.28 2.25
CA GLY A 106 20.17 10.42 1.31
C GLY A 106 21.56 10.36 1.96
N PRO A 107 21.82 11.02 3.10
CA PRO A 107 23.09 10.89 3.81
C PRO A 107 23.44 9.45 4.22
N CYS A 108 22.48 8.69 4.77
CA CYS A 108 22.68 7.31 5.20
C CYS A 108 22.84 6.36 4.01
N LEU A 109 21.99 6.51 2.98
CA LEU A 109 22.09 5.74 1.73
C LEU A 109 23.47 5.88 1.07
N ARG A 110 24.06 7.07 1.06
CA ARG A 110 25.41 7.27 0.50
C ARG A 110 26.49 6.48 1.23
N ILE A 111 26.37 6.34 2.56
CA ILE A 111 27.30 5.54 3.38
C ILE A 111 27.15 4.06 3.00
N VAL A 112 25.91 3.55 2.99
CA VAL A 112 25.57 2.17 2.60
C VAL A 112 26.08 1.84 1.20
N GLY A 113 25.72 2.65 0.19
CA GLY A 113 26.14 2.43 -1.19
C GLY A 113 27.66 2.53 -1.35
N THR A 114 28.37 3.30 -0.52
CA THR A 114 29.84 3.35 -0.54
C THR A 114 30.46 2.08 0.04
N ALA A 115 29.95 1.58 1.17
CA ALA A 115 30.38 0.31 1.74
C ALA A 115 30.14 -0.85 0.76
N ALA A 116 28.94 -0.93 0.17
CA ALA A 116 28.57 -1.96 -0.78
C ALA A 116 29.50 -2.00 -2.01
N ARG A 117 29.75 -0.84 -2.63
CA ARG A 117 30.69 -0.72 -3.75
C ARG A 117 32.11 -1.14 -3.37
N ALA A 118 32.59 -0.72 -2.20
CA ALA A 118 33.93 -1.07 -1.73
C ALA A 118 34.10 -2.58 -1.54
N VAL A 119 33.10 -3.27 -0.95
CA VAL A 119 33.11 -4.72 -0.78
C VAL A 119 33.03 -5.44 -2.13
N ALA A 120 32.08 -5.05 -3.00
CA ALA A 120 31.92 -5.65 -4.31
C ALA A 120 33.21 -5.56 -5.14
N GLN A 121 33.84 -4.38 -5.18
CA GLN A 121 35.12 -4.18 -5.88
C GLN A 121 36.29 -4.93 -5.24
N ARG A 122 36.30 -5.09 -3.92
CA ARG A 122 37.37 -5.80 -3.21
C ARG A 122 37.39 -7.29 -3.56
N PHE A 123 36.21 -7.88 -3.70
CA PHE A 123 36.04 -9.31 -3.96
C PHE A 123 35.77 -9.63 -5.44
N ASP A 124 35.63 -8.61 -6.29
CA ASP A 124 35.28 -8.73 -7.72
C ASP A 124 33.98 -9.52 -7.94
N VAL A 125 32.95 -9.17 -7.15
CA VAL A 125 31.63 -9.82 -7.18
C VAL A 125 30.54 -8.85 -7.65
N PRO A 126 29.45 -9.34 -8.26
CA PRO A 126 28.30 -8.54 -8.64
C PRO A 126 27.73 -7.67 -7.51
N LEU A 127 27.30 -6.46 -7.88
CA LEU A 127 26.61 -5.53 -7.00
C LEU A 127 25.12 -5.48 -7.38
N VAL A 128 24.23 -5.55 -6.40
CA VAL A 128 22.77 -5.53 -6.58
C VAL A 128 22.18 -4.37 -5.80
N GLY A 129 21.48 -3.46 -6.48
CA GLY A 129 20.78 -2.34 -5.86
C GLY A 129 19.32 -2.67 -5.61
N VAL A 130 18.97 -2.88 -4.34
CA VAL A 130 17.66 -3.38 -3.92
C VAL A 130 16.74 -2.23 -3.50
N ASN A 131 15.47 -2.29 -3.91
CA ASN A 131 14.44 -1.41 -3.37
C ASN A 131 14.00 -1.90 -1.98
N HIS A 132 14.14 -1.05 -0.99
CA HIS A 132 13.87 -1.35 0.42
C HIS A 132 12.42 -1.76 0.69
N MET A 133 11.45 -1.12 0.03
CA MET A 133 10.04 -1.46 0.22
C MET A 133 9.70 -2.80 -0.42
N VAL A 134 10.29 -3.10 -1.58
CA VAL A 134 10.14 -4.42 -2.22
C VAL A 134 10.84 -5.51 -1.42
N ALA A 135 11.94 -5.20 -0.73
CA ALA A 135 12.62 -6.16 0.16
C ALA A 135 11.74 -6.62 1.33
N HIS A 136 11.08 -5.68 2.03
CA HIS A 136 10.09 -5.99 3.08
C HIS A 136 8.97 -6.91 2.57
N LEU A 137 8.52 -6.66 1.35
CA LEU A 137 7.49 -7.48 0.71
C LEU A 137 8.01 -8.88 0.37
N GLU A 138 9.13 -8.96 -0.35
CA GLU A 138 9.66 -10.20 -0.92
C GLU A 138 10.19 -11.15 0.15
N VAL A 139 10.71 -10.64 1.27
CA VAL A 139 11.09 -11.50 2.40
C VAL A 139 9.86 -12.17 3.01
N GLY A 140 8.76 -11.43 3.18
CA GLY A 140 7.53 -11.99 3.72
C GLY A 140 6.85 -12.97 2.75
N ARG A 141 6.86 -12.66 1.45
CA ARG A 141 6.39 -13.60 0.41
C ARG A 141 7.24 -14.86 0.34
N HIS A 142 8.56 -14.73 0.48
CA HIS A 142 9.50 -15.85 0.43
C HIS A 142 9.20 -16.88 1.52
N TYR A 143 9.07 -16.41 2.77
CA TYR A 143 8.83 -17.28 3.92
C TYR A 143 7.37 -17.73 4.07
N SER A 144 6.42 -17.05 3.43
CA SER A 144 5.03 -17.52 3.40
C SER A 144 4.81 -18.65 2.40
N GLY A 145 5.61 -18.72 1.32
CA GLY A 145 5.34 -19.59 0.18
C GLY A 145 4.19 -19.12 -0.70
N PHE A 146 3.69 -17.90 -0.48
CA PHE A 146 2.61 -17.30 -1.28
C PHE A 146 3.12 -16.93 -2.66
N ASP A 147 2.25 -17.09 -3.65
CA ASP A 147 2.57 -16.78 -5.04
C ASP A 147 2.41 -15.28 -5.29
N ALA A 148 1.19 -14.77 -5.11
CA ALA A 148 0.85 -13.41 -5.49
C ALA A 148 0.04 -12.71 -4.37
N PRO A 149 0.62 -12.53 -3.17
CA PRO A 149 -0.10 -11.87 -2.09
C PRO A 149 -0.33 -10.38 -2.35
N VAL A 150 -1.34 -9.83 -1.68
CA VAL A 150 -1.38 -8.39 -1.34
C VAL A 150 -0.42 -8.17 -0.18
N CYS A 151 0.25 -7.03 -0.15
CA CYS A 151 1.27 -6.77 0.87
C CYS A 151 1.05 -5.41 1.52
N LEU A 152 0.79 -5.42 2.82
CA LEU A 152 0.74 -4.22 3.64
C LEU A 152 2.13 -3.98 4.23
N ASN A 153 2.83 -2.96 3.75
CA ASN A 153 4.06 -2.49 4.35
C ASN A 153 3.73 -1.30 5.27
N ALA A 154 3.78 -1.49 6.59
CA ALA A 154 3.55 -0.46 7.59
C ALA A 154 4.86 -0.14 8.34
N SER A 155 5.52 0.95 7.98
CA SER A 155 6.84 1.33 8.50
C SER A 155 6.85 2.72 9.14
N GLY A 156 8.02 3.13 9.64
CA GLY A 156 8.25 4.48 10.16
C GLY A 156 7.91 5.58 9.16
N ALA A 157 8.47 5.48 7.96
CA ALA A 157 8.40 6.56 6.98
C ALA A 157 7.38 6.32 5.85
N ASN A 158 6.95 5.07 5.65
CA ASN A 158 6.03 4.69 4.60
C ASN A 158 4.90 3.80 5.12
N ALA A 159 3.73 3.92 4.51
CA ALA A 159 2.72 2.90 4.58
C ALA A 159 2.14 2.68 3.18
N HIS A 160 2.29 1.47 2.65
CA HIS A 160 1.89 1.09 1.28
C HIS A 160 1.11 -0.22 1.31
N VAL A 161 0.13 -0.32 0.42
CA VAL A 161 -0.52 -1.58 0.06
C VAL A 161 -0.14 -1.90 -1.37
N LEU A 162 0.56 -3.00 -1.58
CA LEU A 162 1.19 -3.38 -2.84
C LEU A 162 0.58 -4.68 -3.37
N ALA A 163 0.52 -4.82 -4.70
CA ALA A 163 0.20 -6.09 -5.36
C ALA A 163 1.02 -6.27 -6.63
N PHE A 164 1.43 -7.50 -6.92
CA PHE A 164 2.21 -7.82 -8.12
C PHE A 164 1.33 -7.86 -9.37
N ARG A 165 1.59 -7.06 -10.41
CA ARG A 165 0.86 -7.11 -11.68
C ARG A 165 1.71 -6.63 -12.85
N ASN A 166 1.66 -7.35 -13.98
CA ASN A 166 2.38 -7.04 -15.22
C ASN A 166 3.89 -6.83 -14.99
N GLY A 167 4.52 -7.79 -14.32
CA GLY A 167 5.96 -7.75 -14.02
C GLY A 167 6.43 -6.67 -13.03
N ARG A 168 5.52 -6.03 -12.28
CA ARG A 168 5.84 -4.95 -11.32
C ARG A 168 4.97 -5.01 -10.06
N TYR A 169 5.47 -4.49 -8.94
CA TYR A 169 4.63 -4.25 -7.77
C TYR A 169 3.90 -2.92 -7.90
N ARG A 170 2.57 -2.93 -7.98
CA ARG A 170 1.75 -1.73 -8.07
C ARG A 170 1.36 -1.24 -6.68
N VAL A 171 1.45 0.06 -6.46
CA VAL A 171 0.88 0.73 -5.28
C VAL A 171 -0.62 0.81 -5.46
N LEU A 172 -1.35 0.04 -4.65
CA LEU A 172 -2.82 0.09 -4.61
C LEU A 172 -3.29 1.17 -3.64
N GLY A 173 -2.55 1.42 -2.56
CA GLY A 173 -2.89 2.44 -1.59
C GLY A 173 -1.68 2.91 -0.81
N GLU A 174 -1.65 4.18 -0.43
CA GLU A 174 -0.53 4.77 0.30
C GLU A 174 -0.94 5.89 1.26
N THR A 175 0.00 6.30 2.14
CA THR A 175 -0.25 7.46 3.01
C THR A 175 -0.17 8.78 2.25
N MET A 176 -1.17 9.63 2.33
CA MET A 176 -1.15 10.94 1.67
C MET A 176 -0.15 11.93 2.30
N ASP A 177 0.35 11.63 3.51
CA ASP A 177 1.17 12.58 4.27
C ASP A 177 2.45 11.99 4.88
N THR A 178 2.35 11.20 5.94
CA THR A 178 3.46 10.71 6.74
C THR A 178 3.34 9.21 6.94
N GLY A 179 4.46 8.49 7.07
CA GLY A 179 4.44 7.11 7.52
C GLY A 179 3.77 6.95 8.88
N VAL A 180 3.13 5.81 9.10
CA VAL A 180 2.38 5.50 10.32
C VAL A 180 3.29 5.49 11.56
N GLY A 181 4.50 4.93 11.47
CA GLY A 181 5.41 4.94 12.61
C GLY A 181 5.92 6.35 12.96
N ASN A 182 6.16 7.22 11.97
CA ASN A 182 6.50 8.63 12.22
C ASN A 182 5.31 9.41 12.80
N ALA A 183 4.08 9.06 12.41
CA ALA A 183 2.89 9.63 13.03
C ALA A 183 2.85 9.29 14.54
N LEU A 184 2.99 8.01 14.88
CA LEU A 184 3.06 7.55 16.27
C LEU A 184 4.23 8.22 17.01
N ASP A 185 5.41 8.29 16.40
CA ASP A 185 6.58 8.96 16.99
C ASP A 185 6.40 10.48 17.17
N LYS A 186 5.54 11.14 16.38
CA LYS A 186 5.18 12.55 16.61
C LYS A 186 4.30 12.71 17.85
N PHE A 187 3.43 11.75 18.14
CA PHE A 187 2.62 11.74 19.35
C PHE A 187 3.47 11.41 20.58
N THR A 188 4.30 10.36 20.52
CA THR A 188 5.14 9.96 21.66
C THR A 188 6.13 11.06 22.08
N ARG A 189 6.68 11.80 21.12
CA ARG A 189 7.49 13.00 21.42
C ARG A 189 6.70 14.12 22.10
N HIS A 190 5.43 14.31 21.74
CA HIS A 190 4.56 15.31 22.35
C HIS A 190 4.34 15.03 23.84
N VAL A 191 4.18 13.75 24.20
CA VAL A 191 4.03 13.29 25.60
C VAL A 191 5.37 13.08 26.32
N GLY A 192 6.50 13.47 25.69
CA GLY A 192 7.82 13.46 26.31
C GLY A 192 8.58 12.12 26.26
N TRP A 193 8.16 11.17 25.41
CA TRP A 193 8.85 9.89 25.24
C TRP A 193 9.91 9.95 24.12
N SER A 194 11.02 9.22 24.31
CA SER A 194 12.05 9.00 23.28
C SER A 194 11.61 8.00 22.20
N HIS A 195 12.26 8.02 21.05
CA HIS A 195 12.18 6.94 20.06
C HIS A 195 12.76 5.61 20.62
N PRO A 196 12.22 4.42 20.26
CA PRO A 196 11.05 4.17 19.42
C PRO A 196 9.71 4.35 20.16
N GLY A 197 8.75 4.98 19.50
CA GLY A 197 7.43 5.28 20.08
C GLY A 197 6.42 4.15 19.99
N GLY A 198 6.44 3.36 18.91
CA GLY A 198 5.45 2.28 18.66
C GLY A 198 5.22 1.34 19.84
N PRO A 199 6.27 0.68 20.40
CA PRO A 199 6.12 -0.22 21.54
C PRO A 199 5.57 0.46 22.80
N LYS A 200 5.82 1.76 22.98
CA LYS A 200 5.31 2.52 24.12
C LYS A 200 3.81 2.79 23.97
N VAL A 201 3.37 3.21 22.78
CA VAL A 201 1.94 3.37 22.47
C VAL A 201 1.20 2.05 22.70
N GLU A 202 1.73 0.94 22.21
CA GLU A 202 1.14 -0.39 22.41
C GLU A 202 1.03 -0.78 23.89
N ALA A 203 2.06 -0.51 24.69
CA ALA A 203 2.05 -0.82 26.11
C ALA A 203 0.97 -0.01 26.87
N HIS A 204 0.87 1.30 26.61
CA HIS A 204 -0.13 2.17 27.24
C HIS A 204 -1.55 1.90 26.73
N ALA A 205 -1.71 1.56 25.44
CA ALA A 205 -3.00 1.25 24.85
C ALA A 205 -3.67 0.02 25.49
N LYS A 206 -2.89 -0.95 26.02
CA LYS A 206 -3.44 -2.13 26.71
C LYS A 206 -4.21 -1.78 27.99
N GLU A 207 -3.93 -0.63 28.59
CA GLU A 207 -4.54 -0.18 29.85
C GLU A 207 -5.61 0.90 29.66
N GLY A 208 -5.79 1.39 28.42
CA GLY A 208 -6.67 2.52 28.11
C GLY A 208 -8.08 2.14 27.67
N GLU A 209 -9.01 3.08 27.88
CA GLU A 209 -10.35 3.08 27.30
C GLU A 209 -10.35 3.73 25.90
N TYR A 210 -11.25 3.29 25.02
CA TYR A 210 -11.27 3.81 23.65
C TYR A 210 -11.74 5.27 23.60
N VAL A 211 -10.89 6.13 23.06
CA VAL A 211 -11.19 7.53 22.71
C VAL A 211 -11.45 7.65 21.23
N ASP A 212 -12.50 8.41 20.90
CA ASP A 212 -12.92 8.58 19.53
C ASP A 212 -12.02 9.58 18.79
N LEU A 213 -11.36 9.13 17.72
CA LEU A 213 -10.46 9.94 16.92
C LEU A 213 -10.90 9.99 15.44
N PRO A 214 -10.41 10.98 14.66
CA PRO A 214 -10.73 11.09 13.23
C PRO A 214 -10.28 9.86 12.43
N TYR A 215 -11.16 9.36 11.57
CA TYR A 215 -10.90 8.24 10.67
C TYR A 215 -10.84 8.73 9.22
N VAL A 216 -9.66 8.72 8.60
CA VAL A 216 -9.41 9.33 7.29
C VAL A 216 -8.87 8.31 6.30
N VAL A 217 -9.80 7.69 5.56
CA VAL A 217 -9.53 6.83 4.40
C VAL A 217 -10.19 7.47 3.18
N LYS A 218 -9.43 7.61 2.08
CA LYS A 218 -9.91 8.12 0.79
C LYS A 218 -9.56 7.09 -0.28
N GLY A 219 -10.55 6.37 -0.79
CA GLY A 219 -10.32 5.23 -1.69
C GLY A 219 -9.50 4.12 -1.02
N MET A 220 -8.26 3.97 -1.46
CA MET A 220 -7.26 3.06 -0.87
C MET A 220 -6.13 3.81 -0.13
N ASP A 221 -6.19 5.14 -0.06
CA ASP A 221 -5.20 5.95 0.62
C ASP A 221 -5.67 6.35 2.03
N PHE A 222 -4.71 6.69 2.89
CA PHE A 222 -4.96 7.10 4.28
C PHE A 222 -4.14 8.34 4.65
N SER A 223 -4.58 9.10 5.65
CA SER A 223 -3.83 10.25 6.19
C SER A 223 -3.74 10.15 7.70
N PHE A 224 -2.54 10.33 8.24
CA PHE A 224 -2.29 10.24 9.67
C PHE A 224 -2.09 11.62 10.33
N SER A 225 -1.90 12.71 9.59
CA SER A 225 -1.61 14.01 10.20
C SER A 225 -2.79 14.53 11.04
N GLY A 226 -4.02 14.42 10.54
CA GLY A 226 -5.21 14.91 11.24
C GLY A 226 -5.46 14.17 12.55
N ILE A 227 -5.35 12.85 12.53
CA ILE A 227 -5.52 12.02 13.74
C ILE A 227 -4.40 12.28 14.77
N MET A 228 -3.16 12.55 14.35
CA MET A 228 -2.10 12.91 15.28
C MET A 228 -2.33 14.26 15.95
N SER A 229 -2.86 15.26 15.24
CA SER A 229 -3.24 16.53 15.87
C SER A 229 -4.36 16.32 16.87
N ALA A 230 -5.42 15.58 16.50
CA ALA A 230 -6.54 15.29 17.41
C ALA A 230 -6.08 14.53 18.67
N ALA A 231 -5.18 13.57 18.55
CA ALA A 231 -4.64 12.85 19.71
C ALA A 231 -3.84 13.75 20.66
N LYS A 232 -3.10 14.72 20.13
CA LYS A 232 -2.41 15.72 20.96
C LYS A 232 -3.40 16.63 21.67
N ASP A 233 -4.42 17.09 20.96
CA ASP A 233 -5.47 17.94 21.54
C ASP A 233 -6.22 17.21 22.68
N GLU A 234 -6.52 15.92 22.51
CA GLU A 234 -7.10 15.07 23.56
C GLU A 234 -6.20 14.95 24.79
N TYR A 235 -4.90 14.68 24.58
CA TYR A 235 -3.93 14.63 25.68
C TYR A 235 -3.82 15.97 26.40
N ASP A 236 -3.74 17.09 25.66
CA ASP A 236 -3.65 18.44 26.21
C ASP A 236 -4.95 18.85 26.94
N ALA A 237 -6.09 18.29 26.56
CA ALA A 237 -7.38 18.45 27.24
C ALA A 237 -7.47 17.64 28.56
N GLY A 238 -6.50 16.78 28.85
CA GLY A 238 -6.41 16.01 30.10
C GLY A 238 -6.93 14.58 30.00
N THR A 239 -7.20 14.07 28.81
CA THR A 239 -7.53 12.65 28.58
C THR A 239 -6.31 11.80 28.95
N PRO A 240 -6.47 10.70 29.73
CA PRO A 240 -5.36 9.82 30.10
C PRO A 240 -4.58 9.34 28.87
N VAL A 241 -3.25 9.26 28.99
CA VAL A 241 -2.39 8.93 27.83
C VAL A 241 -2.66 7.51 27.34
N GLU A 242 -3.04 6.60 28.25
CA GLU A 242 -3.47 5.23 27.96
C GLU A 242 -4.68 5.23 27.03
N ASP A 243 -5.68 6.06 27.32
CA ASP A 243 -6.93 6.18 26.55
C ASP A 243 -6.67 6.79 25.16
N VAL A 244 -5.80 7.81 25.08
CA VAL A 244 -5.38 8.38 23.79
C VAL A 244 -4.59 7.34 22.99
N CYS A 245 -3.70 6.58 23.62
CA CYS A 245 -2.97 5.48 22.97
C CYS A 245 -3.93 4.41 22.45
N ARG A 246 -4.97 4.05 23.22
CA ARG A 246 -6.02 3.11 22.81
C ARG A 246 -6.80 3.63 21.60
N GLY A 247 -7.23 4.89 21.64
CA GLY A 247 -7.92 5.54 20.52
C GLY A 247 -7.06 5.59 19.25
N LEU A 248 -5.78 5.94 19.40
CA LEU A 248 -4.79 5.95 18.31
C LEU A 248 -4.63 4.56 17.70
N GLU A 249 -4.36 3.55 18.54
CA GLU A 249 -4.10 2.18 18.12
C GLU A 249 -5.30 1.60 17.36
N GLU A 250 -6.49 1.68 17.95
CA GLU A 250 -7.72 1.14 17.35
C GLU A 250 -8.08 1.86 16.04
N THR A 251 -7.92 3.18 15.98
CA THR A 251 -8.32 3.96 14.80
C THR A 251 -7.31 3.77 13.66
N VAL A 252 -6.01 3.88 13.94
CA VAL A 252 -4.95 3.74 12.92
C VAL A 252 -4.93 2.33 12.33
N PHE A 253 -4.98 1.29 13.16
CA PHE A 253 -4.91 -0.07 12.66
C PHE A 253 -6.21 -0.52 11.98
N ALA A 254 -7.36 0.02 12.38
CA ALA A 254 -8.59 -0.15 11.62
C ALA A 254 -8.53 0.51 10.24
N MET A 255 -7.83 1.64 10.07
CA MET A 255 -7.57 2.24 8.74
C MET A 255 -6.71 1.33 7.87
N LEU A 256 -5.56 0.86 8.39
CA LEU A 256 -4.67 -0.06 7.66
C LEU A 256 -5.36 -1.38 7.29
N THR A 257 -6.15 -1.93 8.22
CA THR A 257 -6.92 -3.17 8.01
C THR A 257 -8.02 -2.98 6.97
N GLU A 258 -8.76 -1.87 7.01
CA GLU A 258 -9.79 -1.56 6.01
C GLU A 258 -9.19 -1.45 4.60
N VAL A 259 -8.08 -0.74 4.44
CA VAL A 259 -7.43 -0.62 3.12
C VAL A 259 -6.89 -1.97 2.64
N SER A 260 -6.35 -2.79 3.54
CA SER A 260 -5.91 -4.16 3.19
C SER A 260 -7.07 -5.03 2.72
N GLU A 261 -8.23 -4.95 3.40
CA GLU A 261 -9.47 -5.65 3.01
C GLU A 261 -9.99 -5.18 1.62
N ARG A 262 -9.94 -3.87 1.36
CA ARG A 262 -10.28 -3.28 0.07
C ARG A 262 -9.34 -3.77 -1.03
N ALA A 263 -8.04 -3.83 -0.79
CA ALA A 263 -7.05 -4.29 -1.75
C ALA A 263 -7.19 -5.78 -2.08
N LEU A 264 -7.43 -6.64 -1.08
CA LEU A 264 -7.76 -8.06 -1.30
C LEU A 264 -9.05 -8.19 -2.12
N SER A 265 -10.04 -7.33 -1.86
CA SER A 265 -11.27 -7.29 -2.67
C SER A 265 -11.00 -6.91 -4.11
N LEU A 266 -10.32 -5.79 -4.34
CA LEU A 266 -10.01 -5.27 -5.67
C LEU A 266 -9.24 -6.29 -6.51
N THR A 267 -8.22 -6.90 -5.93
CA THR A 267 -7.35 -7.85 -6.64
C THR A 267 -7.93 -9.26 -6.76
N GLY A 268 -8.96 -9.60 -5.96
CA GLY A 268 -9.48 -10.96 -5.88
C GLY A 268 -8.51 -11.96 -5.24
N ARG A 269 -7.47 -11.48 -4.56
CA ARG A 269 -6.46 -12.31 -3.90
C ARG A 269 -6.93 -12.76 -2.52
N GLU A 270 -6.43 -13.92 -2.12
CA GLU A 270 -6.74 -14.58 -0.84
C GLU A 270 -5.51 -14.67 0.07
N GLU A 271 -4.41 -13.98 -0.27
CA GLU A 271 -3.16 -14.03 0.49
C GLU A 271 -2.73 -12.60 0.87
N LEU A 272 -2.41 -12.37 2.15
CA LEU A 272 -1.91 -11.11 2.69
C LEU A 272 -0.57 -11.32 3.39
N VAL A 273 0.41 -10.48 3.07
CA VAL A 273 1.70 -10.39 3.78
C VAL A 273 1.80 -9.06 4.50
N LEU A 274 2.24 -9.10 5.77
CA LEU A 274 2.56 -7.91 6.55
C LEU A 274 4.07 -7.65 6.53
N GLY A 275 4.48 -6.42 6.23
CA GLY A 275 5.86 -5.96 6.28
C GLY A 275 6.02 -4.63 7.03
N GLY A 276 7.26 -4.26 7.33
CA GLY A 276 7.60 -3.02 8.04
C GLY A 276 7.44 -3.06 9.56
N GLY A 277 8.20 -2.19 10.24
CA GLY A 277 8.39 -2.27 11.69
C GLY A 277 7.14 -2.03 12.54
N VAL A 278 6.11 -1.35 12.02
CA VAL A 278 4.82 -1.21 12.72
C VAL A 278 4.04 -2.52 12.71
N GLY A 279 4.34 -3.42 11.76
CA GLY A 279 3.80 -4.77 11.72
C GLY A 279 4.14 -5.64 12.93
N GLN A 280 5.08 -5.22 13.79
CA GLN A 280 5.40 -5.92 15.04
C GLN A 280 4.32 -5.78 16.12
N ASN A 281 3.43 -4.79 15.98
CA ASN A 281 2.38 -4.53 16.96
C ASN A 281 1.35 -5.67 16.97
N GLU A 282 1.09 -6.23 18.16
CA GLU A 282 0.21 -7.38 18.36
C GLU A 282 -1.24 -7.06 18.01
N ARG A 283 -1.69 -5.82 18.27
CA ARG A 283 -3.06 -5.39 17.96
C ARG A 283 -3.30 -5.30 16.46
N LEU A 284 -2.37 -4.72 15.70
CA LEU A 284 -2.44 -4.68 14.23
C LEU A 284 -2.47 -6.10 13.65
N GLN A 285 -1.56 -6.98 14.09
CA GLN A 285 -1.56 -8.38 13.66
C GLN A 285 -2.89 -9.09 13.99
N GLY A 286 -3.46 -8.81 15.18
CA GLY A 286 -4.77 -9.32 15.59
C GLY A 286 -5.89 -8.88 14.66
N MET A 287 -5.98 -7.58 14.33
CA MET A 287 -6.98 -7.04 13.42
C MET A 287 -6.88 -7.63 12.02
N LEU A 288 -5.66 -7.73 11.47
CA LEU A 288 -5.43 -8.29 10.15
C LEU A 288 -5.78 -9.78 10.10
N ARG A 289 -5.44 -10.54 11.15
CA ARG A 289 -5.78 -11.97 11.23
C ARG A 289 -7.28 -12.18 11.24
N GLU A 290 -8.00 -11.44 12.08
CA GLU A 290 -9.45 -11.53 12.16
C GLU A 290 -10.14 -11.10 10.85
N MET A 291 -9.65 -10.05 10.19
CA MET A 291 -10.13 -9.64 8.86
C MET A 291 -9.90 -10.73 7.81
N CYS A 292 -8.70 -11.33 7.77
CA CYS A 292 -8.40 -12.40 6.83
C CYS A 292 -9.27 -13.65 7.08
N GLU A 293 -9.45 -14.05 8.34
CA GLU A 293 -10.34 -15.15 8.74
C GLU A 293 -11.79 -14.93 8.28
N GLN A 294 -12.33 -13.72 8.46
CA GLN A 294 -13.70 -13.38 8.02
C GLN A 294 -13.86 -13.44 6.51
N ARG A 295 -12.79 -13.15 5.77
CA ARG A 295 -12.77 -13.13 4.31
C ARG A 295 -12.48 -14.50 3.70
N GLY A 296 -11.90 -15.42 4.46
CA GLY A 296 -11.32 -16.65 3.93
C GLY A 296 -9.98 -16.43 3.24
N ALA A 297 -9.23 -15.39 3.64
CA ALA A 297 -7.87 -15.14 3.20
C ALA A 297 -6.84 -15.65 4.22
N GLU A 298 -5.62 -15.91 3.78
CA GLU A 298 -4.49 -16.29 4.61
C GLU A 298 -3.59 -15.08 4.90
N LEU A 299 -3.12 -14.96 6.14
CA LEU A 299 -2.18 -13.92 6.58
C LEU A 299 -0.84 -14.55 6.92
N HIS A 300 0.24 -14.00 6.36
CA HIS A 300 1.60 -14.26 6.82
C HIS A 300 2.20 -13.02 7.47
N VAL A 301 2.69 -13.19 8.71
CA VAL A 301 3.48 -12.20 9.43
C VAL A 301 4.89 -12.77 9.60
N PRO A 302 5.91 -12.16 8.97
CA PRO A 302 7.29 -12.58 9.13
C PRO A 302 7.77 -12.51 10.58
N GLU A 303 8.87 -13.21 10.88
CA GLU A 303 9.52 -13.08 12.19
C GLU A 303 9.87 -11.60 12.48
N ASN A 304 9.86 -11.23 13.77
CA ASN A 304 10.19 -9.88 14.22
C ASN A 304 11.53 -9.35 13.71
N ARG A 305 12.50 -10.24 13.46
CA ARG A 305 13.81 -9.87 12.88
C ARG A 305 13.73 -9.41 11.42
N PHE A 306 12.71 -9.82 10.67
CA PHE A 306 12.47 -9.44 9.29
C PHE A 306 11.49 -8.28 9.13
N LEU A 307 10.64 -8.01 10.14
CA LEU A 307 9.72 -6.88 10.14
C LEU A 307 10.42 -5.53 10.33
N ARG A 308 11.52 -5.48 11.10
CA ARG A 308 12.34 -4.27 11.25
C ARG A 308 13.21 -4.05 10.02
N ASP A 309 13.75 -2.84 9.87
CA ASP A 309 14.78 -2.60 8.85
C ASP A 309 15.99 -3.48 9.16
N ASN A 310 16.31 -4.37 8.23
CA ASN A 310 17.37 -5.38 8.39
C ASN A 310 18.01 -5.68 7.04
N ALA A 311 19.27 -6.11 7.05
CA ALA A 311 19.97 -6.48 5.83
C ALA A 311 19.60 -7.89 5.32
N GLY A 312 18.92 -8.71 6.13
CA GLY A 312 18.47 -10.05 5.73
C GLY A 312 17.50 -9.99 4.56
N MET A 313 16.49 -9.12 4.62
CA MET A 313 15.56 -8.90 3.50
C MET A 313 16.25 -8.38 2.23
N ILE A 314 17.31 -7.57 2.39
CA ILE A 314 18.13 -7.06 1.28
C ILE A 314 18.95 -8.19 0.66
N ALA A 315 19.54 -9.07 1.48
CA ALA A 315 20.30 -10.22 1.02
C ALA A 315 19.41 -11.24 0.30
N VAL A 316 18.24 -11.57 0.86
CA VAL A 316 17.28 -12.53 0.28
C VAL A 316 16.78 -12.04 -1.07
N LEU A 317 16.31 -10.79 -1.17
CA LEU A 317 15.88 -10.23 -2.45
C LEU A 317 17.08 -10.07 -3.41
N GLY A 318 18.22 -9.65 -2.89
CA GLY A 318 19.47 -9.52 -3.63
C GLY A 318 19.92 -10.82 -4.29
N ALA A 319 19.76 -11.96 -3.63
CA ALA A 319 20.05 -13.27 -4.20
C ALA A 319 19.13 -13.62 -5.37
N LYS A 320 17.82 -13.38 -5.23
CA LYS A 320 16.85 -13.58 -6.32
C LYS A 320 17.18 -12.71 -7.53
N MET A 321 17.47 -11.43 -7.29
CA MET A 321 17.87 -10.47 -8.32
C MET A 321 19.19 -10.88 -9.00
N ALA A 322 20.21 -11.24 -8.23
CA ALA A 322 21.50 -11.68 -8.75
C ALA A 322 21.36 -12.92 -9.65
N ALA A 323 20.58 -13.92 -9.21
CA ALA A 323 20.31 -15.13 -9.98
C ALA A 323 19.56 -14.84 -11.30
N ALA A 324 18.72 -13.80 -11.32
CA ALA A 324 18.04 -13.30 -12.52
C ALA A 324 18.93 -12.41 -13.41
N GLY A 325 20.16 -12.09 -12.98
CA GLY A 325 21.09 -11.20 -13.68
C GLY A 325 20.86 -9.71 -13.44
N ASP A 326 19.98 -9.33 -12.49
CA ASP A 326 19.68 -7.95 -12.12
C ASP A 326 20.81 -7.35 -11.28
N THR A 327 21.91 -7.03 -11.96
CA THR A 327 23.13 -6.48 -11.34
C THR A 327 23.43 -5.08 -11.87
N LEU A 328 24.20 -4.32 -11.10
CA LEU A 328 24.57 -2.94 -11.40
C LEU A 328 26.07 -2.81 -11.63
N ALA A 329 26.45 -2.08 -12.68
CA ALA A 329 27.78 -1.50 -12.76
C ALA A 329 27.97 -0.47 -11.64
N ILE A 330 29.20 -0.35 -11.13
CA ILE A 330 29.53 0.58 -10.02
C ILE A 330 29.16 2.03 -10.38
N GLU A 331 29.31 2.43 -11.63
CA GLU A 331 29.00 3.78 -12.12
C GLU A 331 27.49 4.05 -12.18
N ALA A 332 26.68 3.00 -12.30
CA ALA A 332 25.22 3.05 -12.34
C ALA A 332 24.56 2.86 -10.97
N SER A 333 25.33 2.54 -9.93
CA SER A 333 24.82 2.20 -8.59
C SER A 333 24.53 3.42 -7.71
N ALA A 334 24.16 4.55 -8.30
CA ALA A 334 23.78 5.74 -7.56
C ALA A 334 22.55 5.46 -6.68
N ILE A 335 22.56 6.03 -5.47
CA ILE A 335 21.43 5.96 -4.55
C ILE A 335 20.24 6.72 -5.11
N ASP A 336 19.05 6.32 -4.68
CA ASP A 336 17.80 6.95 -5.09
C ASP A 336 16.91 7.11 -3.86
N SER A 337 16.88 8.31 -3.28
CA SER A 337 16.13 8.59 -2.05
C SER A 337 14.62 8.47 -2.23
N ASP A 338 14.12 8.60 -3.46
CA ASP A 338 12.69 8.57 -3.79
C ASP A 338 12.29 7.27 -4.51
N PHE A 339 13.17 6.25 -4.52
CA PHE A 339 12.99 5.03 -5.31
C PHE A 339 11.65 4.33 -5.01
N ARG A 340 10.67 4.47 -5.90
CA ARG A 340 9.34 3.96 -5.63
C ARG A 340 9.28 2.45 -5.89
N PRO A 341 8.46 1.68 -5.13
CA PRO A 341 8.33 0.25 -5.35
C PRO A 341 7.72 -0.12 -6.72
N ASP A 342 6.94 0.79 -7.34
CA ASP A 342 6.31 0.60 -8.66
C ASP A 342 7.25 0.84 -9.85
N GLU A 343 8.41 1.48 -9.60
CA GLU A 343 9.47 1.66 -10.60
C GLU A 343 10.31 0.39 -10.79
N VAL A 344 10.25 -0.55 -9.85
CA VAL A 344 11.03 -1.79 -9.87
C VAL A 344 10.44 -2.78 -10.88
N ALA A 345 11.23 -3.12 -11.90
CA ALA A 345 10.92 -4.26 -12.76
C ALA A 345 11.28 -5.56 -12.02
N VAL A 346 10.37 -6.52 -11.99
CA VAL A 346 10.51 -7.78 -11.28
C VAL A 346 10.91 -8.86 -12.27
N SER A 347 12.21 -8.99 -12.54
CA SER A 347 12.72 -9.99 -13.50
C SER A 347 12.84 -11.40 -12.89
N TRP A 348 13.06 -11.47 -11.56
CA TRP A 348 13.26 -12.72 -10.81
C TRP A 348 12.01 -13.59 -10.66
N ARG A 349 10.88 -13.18 -11.25
CA ARG A 349 9.62 -13.92 -11.32
C ARG A 349 9.26 -14.34 -12.76
N ALA A 350 10.19 -14.24 -13.70
CA ALA A 350 9.95 -14.59 -15.10
C ALA A 350 9.61 -16.08 -15.23
N GLY A 351 8.31 -16.41 -15.35
CA GLY A 351 7.81 -17.78 -15.44
C GLY A 351 6.59 -18.07 -14.56
N ASP A 352 6.33 -17.25 -13.55
CA ASP A 352 5.08 -17.33 -12.78
C ASP A 352 3.92 -17.04 -13.73
N SER A 353 2.90 -17.91 -13.78
CA SER A 353 1.75 -17.63 -14.63
C SER A 353 1.04 -16.41 -14.07
N GLU A 354 1.04 -15.31 -14.84
CA GLU A 354 0.24 -14.10 -14.62
C GLU A 354 -1.26 -14.37 -14.77
N ALA A 355 -1.76 -15.48 -14.24
CA ALA A 355 -3.18 -15.64 -14.00
C ALA A 355 -3.49 -14.71 -12.83
N ASP A 356 -3.68 -13.41 -13.11
CA ASP A 356 -4.55 -12.60 -12.29
C ASP A 356 -5.79 -13.47 -12.07
N PRO A 357 -6.12 -13.83 -10.81
CA PRO A 357 -7.35 -14.56 -10.57
C PRO A 357 -8.43 -13.76 -11.27
N ALA A 358 -9.18 -14.42 -12.16
CA ALA A 358 -10.23 -13.75 -12.92
C ALA A 358 -10.98 -12.85 -11.94
N PRO A 359 -11.06 -11.52 -12.18
CA PRO A 359 -11.50 -10.55 -11.19
C PRO A 359 -12.72 -11.11 -10.49
N ALA A 360 -12.62 -11.27 -9.16
CA ALA A 360 -13.57 -12.01 -8.33
C ALA A 360 -14.97 -11.87 -8.91
N ALA A 361 -15.46 -12.96 -9.52
CA ALA A 361 -16.49 -12.96 -10.56
C ALA A 361 -17.30 -11.65 -10.63
N SER A 362 -17.06 -10.83 -11.66
CA SER A 362 -18.10 -9.93 -12.19
C SER A 362 -19.23 -10.84 -12.69
N THR A 363 -20.07 -11.30 -11.79
CA THR A 363 -21.20 -12.16 -12.11
C THR A 363 -22.23 -11.28 -12.80
N ARG A 364 -22.49 -11.58 -14.08
CA ARG A 364 -23.77 -11.22 -14.70
C ARG A 364 -24.87 -11.65 -13.73
N VAL A 365 -25.55 -10.69 -13.12
CA VAL A 365 -26.70 -10.98 -12.26
C VAL A 365 -27.88 -11.27 -13.19
N ASP A 366 -28.02 -12.53 -13.58
CA ASP A 366 -29.20 -13.02 -14.30
C ASP A 366 -30.45 -12.72 -13.47
N ALA A 367 -31.50 -12.25 -14.15
CA ALA A 367 -32.78 -11.93 -13.53
C ALA A 367 -33.47 -13.23 -13.07
N GLY A 368 -33.20 -13.66 -11.83
CA GLY A 368 -33.89 -14.82 -11.26
C GLY A 368 -33.35 -15.34 -9.91
N GLU A 369 -32.09 -15.07 -9.56
CA GLU A 369 -31.49 -15.55 -8.32
C GLU A 369 -31.18 -14.41 -7.35
N THR A 370 -31.64 -14.54 -6.10
CA THR A 370 -31.22 -13.70 -4.96
C THR A 370 -29.79 -14.05 -4.58
N ALA A 371 -28.82 -13.58 -5.36
CA ALA A 371 -27.41 -13.70 -5.02
C ALA A 371 -27.03 -12.55 -4.08
N ALA A 372 -26.76 -12.88 -2.81
CA ALA A 372 -26.13 -11.94 -1.88
C ALA A 372 -24.62 -11.91 -2.18
N GLN A 373 -24.11 -10.75 -2.60
CA GLN A 373 -22.69 -10.55 -2.85
C GLN A 373 -22.06 -9.86 -1.64
N GLN A 374 -20.95 -10.41 -1.15
CA GLN A 374 -20.19 -9.82 -0.05
C GLN A 374 -19.09 -8.93 -0.63
N GLY A 375 -19.23 -7.62 -0.45
CA GLY A 375 -18.17 -6.65 -0.74
C GLY A 375 -17.20 -6.46 0.43
N ALA A 376 -16.23 -5.57 0.27
CA ALA A 376 -15.25 -5.23 1.31
C ALA A 376 -15.90 -4.65 2.56
N GLU A 377 -17.04 -3.96 2.45
CA GLU A 377 -17.66 -3.28 3.59
C GLU A 377 -19.15 -3.62 3.78
N ALA A 378 -19.86 -3.98 2.72
CA ALA A 378 -21.28 -4.24 2.75
C ALA A 378 -21.65 -5.55 2.05
N THR A 379 -22.71 -6.18 2.52
CA THR A 379 -23.43 -7.20 1.76
C THR A 379 -24.46 -6.52 0.87
N VAL A 380 -24.49 -6.90 -0.39
CA VAL A 380 -25.41 -6.38 -1.40
C VAL A 380 -26.29 -7.52 -1.88
N SER A 381 -27.61 -7.41 -1.72
CA SER A 381 -28.57 -8.35 -2.30
C SER A 381 -29.40 -7.67 -3.38
N VAL A 382 -29.61 -8.37 -4.49
CA VAL A 382 -30.43 -7.88 -5.61
C VAL A 382 -31.81 -8.54 -5.52
N GLU A 383 -32.84 -7.71 -5.44
CA GLU A 383 -34.25 -8.12 -5.30
C GLU A 383 -35.07 -7.50 -6.44
N GLY A 384 -35.08 -8.17 -7.60
CA GLY A 384 -35.77 -7.66 -8.79
C GLY A 384 -35.16 -6.36 -9.32
N ASP A 385 -35.90 -5.25 -9.18
CA ASP A 385 -35.49 -3.89 -9.57
C ASP A 385 -34.84 -3.10 -8.42
N ARG A 386 -34.65 -3.74 -7.25
CA ARG A 386 -34.04 -3.14 -6.06
C ARG A 386 -32.70 -3.78 -5.71
N VAL A 387 -31.87 -3.00 -5.06
CA VAL A 387 -30.60 -3.42 -4.48
C VAL A 387 -30.61 -3.03 -3.00
N VAL A 388 -30.48 -4.00 -2.11
CA VAL A 388 -30.38 -3.76 -0.67
C VAL A 388 -28.91 -3.86 -0.28
N LYS A 389 -28.34 -2.75 0.20
CA LYS A 389 -26.96 -2.68 0.68
C LYS A 389 -26.99 -2.58 2.20
N ARG A 390 -26.37 -3.53 2.90
CA ARG A 390 -26.26 -3.55 4.35
C ARG A 390 -24.79 -3.56 4.79
N ARG A 391 -24.40 -2.59 5.62
CA ARG A 391 -23.06 -2.56 6.23
C ARG A 391 -23.06 -3.45 7.47
N VAL A 392 -22.36 -4.58 7.38
CA VAL A 392 -22.27 -5.58 8.45
C VAL A 392 -21.19 -5.18 9.47
N PRO A 393 -21.38 -5.48 10.77
CA PRO A 393 -20.38 -5.19 11.78
C PRO A 393 -19.03 -5.86 11.48
N ARG A 394 -17.93 -5.14 11.70
CA ARG A 394 -16.56 -5.66 11.56
C ARG A 394 -15.94 -5.87 12.94
N SER A 395 -15.83 -7.12 13.36
CA SER A 395 -15.36 -7.43 14.72
C SER A 395 -13.87 -7.16 14.93
N TYR A 396 -13.07 -7.00 13.86
CA TYR A 396 -11.68 -6.55 13.97
C TYR A 396 -11.56 -5.11 14.50
N ARG A 397 -12.61 -4.28 14.35
CA ARG A 397 -12.63 -2.89 14.83
C ARG A 397 -13.16 -2.82 16.25
N HIS A 398 -12.77 -1.78 16.98
CA HIS A 398 -13.44 -1.43 18.22
C HIS A 398 -14.96 -1.24 17.98
N PRO A 399 -15.87 -1.77 18.82
CA PRO A 399 -17.32 -1.73 18.57
C PRO A 399 -17.88 -0.31 18.38
N ALA A 400 -17.42 0.66 19.17
CA ALA A 400 -17.86 2.05 19.05
C ALA A 400 -17.40 2.70 17.74
N LEU A 401 -16.18 2.37 17.29
CA LEU A 401 -15.63 2.82 16.01
C LEU A 401 -16.44 2.24 14.85
N ASP A 402 -16.69 0.93 14.87
CA ASP A 402 -17.46 0.22 13.85
C ASP A 402 -18.89 0.78 13.72
N GLU A 403 -19.61 0.92 14.84
CA GLU A 403 -20.97 1.46 14.84
C GLU A 403 -21.03 2.88 14.27
N ARG A 404 -20.11 3.75 14.69
CA ARG A 404 -19.99 5.13 14.19
C ARG A 404 -19.79 5.12 12.67
N LEU A 405 -18.78 4.38 12.18
CA LEU A 405 -18.44 4.34 10.76
C LEU A 405 -19.61 3.82 9.91
N ARG A 406 -20.24 2.70 10.30
CA ARG A 406 -21.36 2.14 9.55
C ARG A 406 -22.52 3.12 9.46
N ARG A 407 -22.85 3.80 10.56
CA ARG A 407 -23.95 4.76 10.63
C ARG A 407 -23.67 6.02 9.81
N GLU A 408 -22.47 6.59 9.93
CA GLU A 408 -22.06 7.80 9.21
C GLU A 408 -22.00 7.55 7.71
N ARG A 409 -21.32 6.48 7.28
CA ARG A 409 -21.19 6.13 5.85
C ARG A 409 -22.53 5.81 5.21
N THR A 410 -23.44 5.16 5.93
CA THR A 410 -24.82 4.91 5.45
C THR A 410 -25.56 6.23 5.16
N ARG A 411 -25.46 7.20 6.08
CA ARG A 411 -26.11 8.51 5.91
C ARG A 411 -25.50 9.32 4.77
N VAL A 412 -24.18 9.36 4.73
CA VAL A 412 -23.40 10.08 3.72
C VAL A 412 -23.69 9.51 2.34
N GLU A 413 -23.64 8.20 2.17
CA GLU A 413 -23.90 7.54 0.88
C GLU A 413 -25.29 7.87 0.36
N ALA A 414 -26.33 7.72 1.20
CA ALA A 414 -27.70 8.03 0.81
C ALA A 414 -27.87 9.50 0.41
N ARG A 415 -27.24 10.42 1.16
CA ARG A 415 -27.31 11.85 0.91
C ARG A 415 -26.61 12.23 -0.39
N LEU A 416 -25.34 11.86 -0.54
CA LEU A 416 -24.52 12.24 -1.70
C LEU A 416 -24.98 11.57 -2.98
N THR A 417 -25.47 10.33 -2.92
CA THR A 417 -26.10 9.67 -4.08
C THR A 417 -27.30 10.48 -4.61
N SER A 418 -28.12 10.99 -3.70
CA SER A 418 -29.30 11.82 -4.03
C SER A 418 -28.89 13.21 -4.54
N GLU A 419 -27.89 13.85 -3.91
CA GLU A 419 -27.36 15.14 -4.33
C GLU A 419 -26.71 15.06 -5.73
N ALA A 420 -25.87 14.06 -6.00
CA ALA A 420 -25.27 13.81 -7.31
C ALA A 420 -26.34 13.67 -8.40
N ARG A 421 -27.44 12.96 -8.12
CA ARG A 421 -28.56 12.84 -9.05
C ARG A 421 -29.21 14.19 -9.38
N ARG A 422 -29.38 15.06 -8.38
CA ARG A 422 -29.96 16.41 -8.57
C ARG A 422 -29.05 17.30 -9.42
N CYS A 423 -27.74 17.06 -9.39
CA CYS A 423 -26.75 17.71 -10.23
C CYS A 423 -26.68 17.12 -11.65
N GLY A 424 -27.51 16.12 -11.99
CA GLY A 424 -27.56 15.52 -13.33
C GLY A 424 -26.62 14.33 -13.53
N VAL A 425 -25.91 13.90 -12.49
CA VAL A 425 -25.06 12.70 -12.54
C VAL A 425 -25.95 11.45 -12.45
N PRO A 426 -25.81 10.47 -13.37
CA PRO A 426 -26.53 9.21 -13.25
C PRO A 426 -26.07 8.45 -12.00
N THR A 427 -26.98 8.29 -11.05
CA THR A 427 -26.81 7.47 -9.84
C THR A 427 -28.10 6.68 -9.60
N PRO A 428 -28.11 5.59 -8.81
CA PRO A 428 -29.35 4.91 -8.46
C PRO A 428 -30.27 5.80 -7.62
N LEU A 429 -31.59 5.64 -7.77
CA LEU A 429 -32.54 6.24 -6.83
C LEU A 429 -32.37 5.61 -5.44
N VAL A 430 -32.30 6.43 -4.41
CA VAL A 430 -32.41 5.99 -3.02
C VAL A 430 -33.90 5.79 -2.71
N LEU A 431 -34.30 4.55 -2.51
CA LEU A 431 -35.69 4.15 -2.26
C LEU A 431 -36.03 4.15 -0.77
N ASP A 432 -35.09 3.72 0.07
CA ASP A 432 -35.25 3.67 1.53
C ASP A 432 -33.89 3.71 2.25
N VAL A 433 -33.87 4.18 3.50
CA VAL A 433 -32.67 4.28 4.33
C VAL A 433 -33.00 3.95 5.78
N ASP A 434 -32.38 2.90 6.31
CA ASP A 434 -32.42 2.55 7.73
C ASP A 434 -31.03 2.74 8.35
N THR A 435 -30.86 3.83 9.11
CA THR A 435 -29.58 4.12 9.77
C THR A 435 -29.33 3.32 11.05
N ALA A 436 -30.36 2.67 11.62
CA ALA A 436 -30.18 1.80 12.77
C ALA A 436 -29.62 0.45 12.31
N GLU A 437 -30.17 -0.09 11.23
CA GLU A 437 -29.70 -1.33 10.61
C GLU A 437 -28.56 -1.13 9.59
N SER A 438 -28.10 0.12 9.42
CA SER A 438 -27.06 0.51 8.45
C SER A 438 -27.33 -0.04 7.04
N THR A 439 -28.57 0.15 6.58
CA THR A 439 -29.11 -0.41 5.34
C THR A 439 -29.62 0.70 4.43
N ILE A 440 -29.33 0.57 3.13
CA ILE A 440 -29.87 1.45 2.08
C ILE A 440 -30.50 0.58 1.00
N VAL A 441 -31.69 0.96 0.55
CA VAL A 441 -32.36 0.34 -0.60
C VAL A 441 -32.23 1.27 -1.78
N PHE A 442 -31.59 0.80 -2.84
CA PHE A 442 -31.38 1.51 -4.09
C PHE A 442 -32.21 0.91 -5.23
N GLN A 443 -32.50 1.72 -6.24
CA GLN A 443 -32.87 1.23 -7.56
C GLN A 443 -31.68 0.48 -8.17
N ARG A 444 -31.94 -0.68 -8.79
CA ARG A 444 -30.93 -1.39 -9.58
C ARG A 444 -30.54 -0.59 -10.82
N VAL A 445 -29.24 -0.36 -11.02
CA VAL A 445 -28.68 0.34 -12.19
C VAL A 445 -27.50 -0.43 -12.78
N GLY A 446 -27.39 -0.38 -14.11
CA GLY A 446 -26.37 -1.10 -14.88
C GLY A 446 -26.49 -2.62 -14.80
N ASP A 447 -25.90 -3.31 -15.77
CA ASP A 447 -25.85 -4.77 -15.81
C ASP A 447 -24.47 -5.32 -15.40
N ARG A 448 -23.42 -4.50 -15.44
CA ARG A 448 -22.04 -4.86 -15.07
C ARG A 448 -21.28 -3.70 -14.44
N ASP A 449 -20.17 -4.01 -13.79
CA ASP A 449 -19.21 -3.02 -13.28
C ASP A 449 -18.37 -2.46 -14.45
N LEU A 450 -17.74 -1.30 -14.25
CA LEU A 450 -16.91 -0.67 -15.28
C LEU A 450 -15.69 -1.53 -15.62
N ASP A 451 -15.17 -2.32 -14.67
CA ASP A 451 -14.03 -3.23 -14.89
C ASP A 451 -14.26 -4.24 -16.03
N ALA A 452 -15.47 -4.80 -16.12
CA ALA A 452 -15.88 -5.77 -17.15
C ALA A 452 -16.07 -5.15 -18.55
N GLY A 453 -15.87 -3.85 -18.72
CA GLY A 453 -16.09 -3.17 -19.98
C GLY A 453 -15.39 -1.82 -20.08
N LEU A 454 -14.14 -1.71 -19.64
CA LEU A 454 -13.41 -0.45 -19.75
C LEU A 454 -13.21 -0.02 -21.21
N THR A 455 -13.56 1.23 -21.49
CA THR A 455 -13.28 1.92 -22.74
C THR A 455 -12.93 3.37 -22.44
N ALA A 456 -12.20 4.01 -23.36
CA ALA A 456 -11.89 5.43 -23.22
C ALA A 456 -13.16 6.29 -23.09
N GLU A 457 -14.28 5.94 -23.76
CA GLU A 457 -15.51 6.73 -23.64
C GLU A 457 -16.20 6.58 -22.28
N ARG A 458 -16.15 5.38 -21.69
CA ARG A 458 -16.65 5.18 -20.33
C ARG A 458 -15.78 5.87 -19.30
N ALA A 459 -14.46 5.88 -19.49
CA ALA A 459 -13.54 6.66 -18.65
C ALA A 459 -13.83 8.17 -18.76
N ARG A 460 -14.11 8.70 -19.96
CA ARG A 460 -14.57 10.08 -20.15
C ARG A 460 -15.88 10.35 -19.40
N ALA A 461 -16.85 9.44 -19.45
CA ALA A 461 -18.11 9.60 -18.74
C ALA A 461 -17.88 9.72 -17.22
N VAL A 462 -17.03 8.89 -16.63
CA VAL A 462 -16.63 9.03 -15.21
C VAL A 462 -15.98 10.39 -14.96
N GLY A 463 -15.03 10.83 -15.80
CA GLY A 463 -14.41 12.14 -15.69
C GLY A 463 -15.41 13.31 -15.69
N ARG A 464 -16.43 13.25 -16.57
CA ARG A 464 -17.53 14.24 -16.61
C ARG A 464 -18.38 14.21 -15.33
N HIS A 465 -18.68 13.02 -14.81
CA HIS A 465 -19.47 12.87 -13.59
C HIS A 465 -18.73 13.39 -12.35
N LEU A 466 -17.43 13.08 -12.22
CA LEU A 466 -16.57 13.60 -11.16
C LEU A 466 -16.48 15.14 -11.23
N ALA A 467 -16.27 15.70 -12.42
CA ALA A 467 -16.28 17.16 -12.61
C ALA A 467 -17.57 17.81 -12.10
N THR A 468 -18.72 17.19 -12.42
CA THR A 468 -20.04 17.70 -12.05
C THR A 468 -20.25 17.68 -10.52
N ILE A 469 -19.86 16.62 -9.82
CA ILE A 469 -20.00 16.57 -8.35
C ILE A 469 -18.99 17.50 -7.65
N HIS A 470 -17.76 17.62 -8.18
CA HIS A 470 -16.73 18.50 -7.63
C HIS A 470 -17.15 19.98 -7.73
N ASP A 471 -17.76 20.39 -8.84
CA ASP A 471 -18.33 21.73 -8.99
C ASP A 471 -19.56 21.97 -8.12
N ALA A 472 -20.27 20.90 -7.75
CA ALA A 472 -21.33 20.94 -6.73
C ALA A 472 -20.82 20.94 -5.28
N GLY A 473 -19.50 20.87 -5.06
CA GLY A 473 -18.86 21.05 -3.75
C GLY A 473 -18.75 19.78 -2.89
N PHE A 474 -18.67 18.61 -3.50
CA PHE A 474 -18.42 17.36 -2.79
C PHE A 474 -17.65 16.36 -3.65
N VAL A 475 -17.02 15.40 -2.99
CA VAL A 475 -16.28 14.29 -3.61
C VAL A 475 -17.05 12.97 -3.49
N HIS A 476 -16.75 12.04 -4.39
CA HIS A 476 -17.14 10.65 -4.29
C HIS A 476 -16.39 9.94 -3.15
N GLY A 477 -15.09 10.23 -3.00
CA GLY A 477 -14.20 9.68 -1.98
C GLY A 477 -13.73 8.24 -2.22
N ASP A 478 -14.25 7.56 -3.26
CA ASP A 478 -13.86 6.18 -3.64
C ASP A 478 -14.23 5.83 -5.10
N PRO A 479 -13.91 6.68 -6.10
CA PRO A 479 -14.33 6.45 -7.48
C PRO A 479 -13.48 5.35 -8.15
N THR A 480 -13.75 4.08 -7.86
CA THR A 480 -13.06 2.92 -8.46
C THR A 480 -13.86 2.33 -9.62
N THR A 481 -13.21 1.48 -10.43
CA THR A 481 -13.86 0.75 -11.53
C THR A 481 -14.99 -0.19 -11.06
N ARG A 482 -15.03 -0.56 -9.77
CA ARG A 482 -16.12 -1.35 -9.18
C ARG A 482 -17.24 -0.51 -8.56
N ASN A 483 -16.96 0.76 -8.29
CA ASN A 483 -17.95 1.73 -7.82
C ASN A 483 -18.60 2.50 -9.00
N VAL A 484 -18.47 1.96 -10.21
CA VAL A 484 -19.11 2.49 -11.42
C VAL A 484 -19.83 1.36 -12.14
N ARG A 485 -21.12 1.58 -12.43
CA ARG A 485 -21.96 0.61 -13.15
C ARG A 485 -22.18 1.05 -14.58
N VAL A 486 -22.25 0.09 -15.49
CA VAL A 486 -22.46 0.28 -16.93
C VAL A 486 -23.67 -0.54 -17.36
N GLY A 487 -24.53 0.01 -18.23
CA GLY A 487 -25.60 -0.76 -18.85
C GLY A 487 -26.40 0.03 -19.87
N SER A 488 -27.24 -0.67 -20.65
CA SER A 488 -28.00 -0.04 -21.73
C SER A 488 -28.98 1.03 -21.21
N ALA A 489 -29.17 2.10 -21.98
CA ALA A 489 -30.07 3.21 -21.66
C ALA A 489 -31.57 2.82 -21.50
N GLY A 490 -31.94 1.54 -21.68
CA GLY A 490 -33.33 1.05 -21.69
C GLY A 490 -33.90 0.51 -20.38
N GLY A 491 -33.14 0.52 -19.27
CA GLY A 491 -33.59 -0.09 -17.99
C GLY A 491 -34.32 0.84 -16.99
N GLY A 492 -34.38 2.15 -17.28
CA GLY A 492 -35.10 3.12 -16.45
C GLY A 492 -36.52 3.35 -16.97
N ALA A 493 -37.48 3.55 -16.07
CA ALA A 493 -38.88 3.89 -16.41
C ALA A 493 -38.93 4.93 -17.54
N ALA A 494 -39.76 4.61 -18.55
CA ALA A 494 -39.90 5.27 -19.84
C ALA A 494 -39.73 6.80 -19.81
N GLY A 495 -38.82 7.35 -20.62
CA GLY A 495 -38.79 8.80 -20.83
C GLY A 495 -37.74 9.38 -21.78
N GLU A 496 -36.53 8.85 -21.87
CA GLU A 496 -35.45 9.54 -22.59
C GLU A 496 -34.56 8.57 -23.38
N SER A 497 -34.82 8.44 -24.68
CA SER A 497 -33.93 7.76 -25.62
C SER A 497 -32.80 8.71 -26.01
N SER A 498 -31.56 8.42 -25.60
CA SER A 498 -30.38 8.99 -26.26
C SER A 498 -30.22 8.34 -27.63
N ALA A 499 -29.95 9.16 -28.65
CA ALA A 499 -29.89 8.74 -30.05
C ALA A 499 -28.60 7.98 -30.43
N ASP A 500 -27.69 7.77 -29.49
CA ASP A 500 -26.54 6.87 -29.64
C ASP A 500 -26.74 5.67 -28.71
N GLY A 501 -26.57 4.46 -29.24
CA GLY A 501 -26.65 3.19 -28.52
C GLY A 501 -25.48 2.97 -27.56
N ASP A 502 -25.06 4.02 -26.85
CA ASP A 502 -23.95 3.98 -25.89
C ASP A 502 -24.47 3.58 -24.51
N ASP A 503 -23.71 2.72 -23.83
CA ASP A 503 -24.03 2.29 -22.48
C ASP A 503 -23.99 3.49 -21.51
N ARG A 504 -24.99 3.61 -20.65
CA ARG A 504 -25.03 4.63 -19.61
C ARG A 504 -24.11 4.23 -18.46
N VAL A 505 -23.32 5.20 -17.99
CA VAL A 505 -22.40 5.06 -16.85
C VAL A 505 -23.05 5.66 -15.61
N PHE A 506 -23.02 4.95 -14.49
CA PHE A 506 -23.60 5.36 -13.22
C PHE A 506 -22.54 5.34 -12.12
N LEU A 507 -22.47 6.40 -11.31
CA LEU A 507 -21.68 6.38 -10.08
C LEU A 507 -22.51 5.72 -8.96
N ILE A 508 -21.86 4.85 -8.19
CA ILE A 508 -22.44 4.16 -7.01
C ILE A 508 -21.45 4.23 -5.85
N ASP A 509 -21.92 3.95 -4.63
CA ASP A 509 -21.08 3.89 -3.42
C ASP A 509 -20.36 5.19 -3.03
N PHE A 510 -21.14 6.20 -2.67
CA PHE A 510 -20.66 7.43 -2.04
C PHE A 510 -20.34 7.26 -0.54
N GLY A 511 -20.03 6.05 -0.06
CA GLY A 511 -19.82 5.75 1.36
C GLY A 511 -18.69 6.54 2.00
N LEU A 512 -17.68 6.93 1.22
CA LEU A 512 -16.55 7.76 1.66
C LEU A 512 -16.63 9.22 1.22
N GLY A 513 -17.72 9.64 0.57
CA GLY A 513 -17.83 10.99 0.06
C GLY A 513 -17.99 12.02 1.19
N TYR A 514 -17.64 13.28 0.91
CA TYR A 514 -17.86 14.39 1.84
C TYR A 514 -17.92 15.72 1.09
N HIS A 515 -18.51 16.73 1.73
CA HIS A 515 -18.54 18.08 1.19
C HIS A 515 -17.19 18.76 1.37
N THR A 516 -16.67 19.36 0.31
CA THR A 516 -15.40 20.08 0.32
C THR A 516 -15.36 21.08 -0.84
N GLY A 517 -14.67 22.20 -0.63
CA GLY A 517 -14.34 23.16 -1.70
C GLY A 517 -12.88 23.07 -2.14
N HIS A 518 -12.08 22.22 -1.50
CA HIS A 518 -10.63 22.17 -1.69
C HIS A 518 -10.26 21.39 -2.96
N GLU A 519 -9.46 22.03 -3.82
CA GLU A 519 -8.98 21.45 -5.08
C GLU A 519 -8.15 20.19 -4.87
N GLU A 520 -7.47 20.07 -3.73
CA GLU A 520 -6.69 18.88 -3.38
C GLU A 520 -7.57 17.66 -3.14
N ASP A 521 -8.75 17.82 -2.55
CA ASP A 521 -9.68 16.70 -2.39
C ASP A 521 -10.25 16.23 -3.74
N HIS A 522 -10.53 17.17 -4.63
CA HIS A 522 -10.99 16.87 -6.00
C HIS A 522 -9.90 16.18 -6.83
N ALA A 523 -8.65 16.61 -6.65
CA ALA A 523 -7.49 15.96 -7.25
C ALA A 523 -7.33 14.53 -6.72
N MET A 524 -7.56 14.30 -5.43
CA MET A 524 -7.51 12.94 -4.86
C MET A 524 -8.56 12.00 -5.45
N ASP A 525 -9.78 12.45 -5.72
CA ASP A 525 -10.79 11.60 -6.39
C ASP A 525 -10.31 11.15 -7.78
N LEU A 526 -9.69 12.05 -8.55
CA LEU A 526 -9.09 11.70 -9.84
C LEU A 526 -7.89 10.75 -9.68
N HIS A 527 -7.07 10.96 -8.65
CA HIS A 527 -5.94 10.09 -8.33
C HIS A 527 -6.40 8.65 -7.99
N VAL A 528 -7.41 8.51 -7.13
CA VAL A 528 -7.99 7.21 -6.77
C VAL A 528 -8.56 6.49 -8.00
N PHE A 529 -9.24 7.21 -8.89
CA PHE A 529 -9.72 6.61 -10.13
C PHE A 529 -8.57 6.15 -11.02
N ALA A 530 -7.51 6.97 -11.18
CA ALA A 530 -6.32 6.61 -11.94
C ALA A 530 -5.63 5.35 -11.38
N GLN A 531 -5.45 5.27 -10.05
CA GLN A 531 -4.93 4.06 -9.40
C GLN A 531 -5.81 2.83 -9.65
N SER A 532 -7.13 2.99 -9.58
CA SER A 532 -8.07 1.91 -9.89
C SER A 532 -7.96 1.45 -11.34
N LEU A 533 -7.71 2.35 -12.30
CA LEU A 533 -7.45 2.01 -13.70
C LEU A 533 -6.14 1.24 -13.84
N ALA A 534 -5.06 1.72 -13.21
CA ALA A 534 -3.75 1.06 -13.22
C ALA A 534 -3.78 -0.35 -12.60
N GLY A 535 -4.63 -0.54 -11.58
CA GLY A 535 -4.88 -1.82 -10.95
C GLY A 535 -5.87 -2.72 -11.69
N THR A 536 -6.48 -2.28 -12.81
CA THR A 536 -7.53 -3.02 -13.55
C THR A 536 -7.20 -3.25 -15.03
N ALA A 537 -6.61 -2.28 -15.73
CA ALA A 537 -6.44 -2.27 -17.19
C ALA A 537 -4.97 -2.13 -17.62
N ASP A 538 -4.60 -2.80 -18.71
CA ASP A 538 -3.23 -2.75 -19.25
C ASP A 538 -2.91 -1.42 -19.96
N ASP A 539 -3.93 -0.72 -20.47
CA ASP A 539 -3.83 0.59 -21.13
C ASP A 539 -4.27 1.75 -20.23
N ALA A 540 -4.04 1.62 -18.92
CA ALA A 540 -4.46 2.57 -17.88
C ALA A 540 -4.08 4.04 -18.20
N ASP A 541 -2.87 4.30 -18.68
CA ASP A 541 -2.41 5.67 -19.01
C ASP A 541 -3.32 6.35 -20.05
N ARG A 542 -3.76 5.59 -21.05
CA ARG A 542 -4.67 6.09 -22.10
C ARG A 542 -6.05 6.38 -21.52
N LEU A 543 -6.54 5.52 -20.64
CA LEU A 543 -7.85 5.65 -20.01
C LEU A 543 -7.88 6.83 -19.02
N GLN A 544 -6.81 6.98 -18.24
CA GLN A 544 -6.60 8.11 -17.35
C GLN A 544 -6.59 9.43 -18.13
N ALA A 545 -5.78 9.53 -19.19
CA ALA A 545 -5.73 10.73 -20.02
C ALA A 545 -7.11 11.08 -20.60
N ALA A 546 -7.89 10.08 -21.03
CA ALA A 546 -9.25 10.31 -21.51
C ALA A 546 -10.17 10.87 -20.41
N ALA A 547 -10.13 10.31 -19.20
CA ALA A 547 -10.92 10.80 -18.07
C ALA A 547 -10.55 12.24 -17.67
N GLU A 548 -9.25 12.54 -17.56
CA GLU A 548 -8.75 13.87 -17.22
C GLU A 548 -9.09 14.92 -18.29
N ASP A 549 -9.00 14.58 -19.58
CA ASP A 549 -9.40 15.48 -20.66
C ASP A 549 -10.89 15.83 -20.61
N ALA A 550 -11.73 14.83 -20.32
CA ALA A 550 -13.16 15.06 -20.15
C ALA A 550 -13.48 15.84 -18.88
N TYR A 551 -12.73 15.61 -17.79
CA TYR A 551 -12.83 16.39 -16.57
C TYR A 551 -12.49 17.86 -16.82
N ARG A 552 -11.35 18.13 -17.48
CA ARG A 552 -10.89 19.48 -17.85
C ARG A 552 -11.92 20.24 -18.68
N ALA A 553 -12.56 19.56 -19.63
CA ALA A 553 -13.56 20.17 -20.51
C ALA A 553 -14.90 20.43 -19.81
N THR A 554 -15.17 19.79 -18.67
CA THR A 554 -16.48 19.83 -17.99
C THR A 554 -16.47 20.73 -16.76
N SER A 555 -15.39 20.71 -15.96
CA SER A 555 -15.32 21.49 -14.72
C SER A 555 -14.89 22.93 -14.96
N GLU A 556 -15.52 23.87 -14.26
CA GLU A 556 -15.11 25.28 -14.24
C GLU A 556 -13.71 25.50 -13.64
N ARG A 557 -13.24 24.55 -12.83
CA ARG A 557 -11.92 24.54 -12.16
C ARG A 557 -11.02 23.42 -12.65
N GLY A 558 -11.32 22.86 -13.83
CA GLY A 558 -10.66 21.67 -14.36
C GLY A 558 -9.13 21.80 -14.42
N GLU A 559 -8.62 22.94 -14.87
CA GLU A 559 -7.18 23.21 -14.96
C GLU A 559 -6.52 23.24 -13.58
N THR A 560 -7.07 24.00 -12.62
CA THR A 560 -6.51 24.12 -11.28
C THR A 560 -6.48 22.78 -10.53
N VAL A 561 -7.55 21.97 -10.66
CA VAL A 561 -7.61 20.64 -10.02
C VAL A 561 -6.56 19.71 -10.63
N LEU A 562 -6.37 19.72 -11.96
CA LEU A 562 -5.39 18.87 -12.62
C LEU A 562 -3.95 19.31 -12.36
N ASP A 563 -3.69 20.61 -12.25
CA ASP A 563 -2.39 21.11 -11.78
C ASP A 563 -2.12 20.65 -10.35
N ARG A 564 -3.15 20.64 -9.49
CA ARG A 564 -3.02 20.12 -8.13
C ARG A 564 -2.78 18.62 -8.12
N LEU A 565 -3.44 17.85 -8.98
CA LEU A 565 -3.21 16.42 -9.15
C LEU A 565 -1.74 16.14 -9.50
N ARG A 566 -1.17 16.85 -10.48
CA ARG A 566 0.26 16.71 -10.83
C ARG A 566 1.18 17.06 -9.67
N ALA A 567 0.83 18.08 -8.88
CA ALA A 567 1.59 18.45 -7.70
C ALA A 567 1.51 17.38 -6.59
N VAL A 568 0.37 16.69 -6.44
CA VAL A 568 0.21 15.56 -5.50
C VAL A 568 1.05 14.37 -5.97
N GLU A 569 0.96 14.00 -7.25
CA GLU A 569 1.73 12.90 -7.85
C GLU A 569 3.24 13.12 -7.76
N GLY A 570 3.70 14.38 -7.79
CA GLY A 570 5.10 14.77 -7.66
C GLY A 570 5.66 14.81 -6.24
N ARG A 571 4.85 14.62 -5.19
CA ARG A 571 5.33 14.58 -3.79
C ARG A 571 6.02 13.24 -3.51
N GLY A 572 7.23 13.04 -4.04
CA GLY A 572 8.17 12.06 -3.49
C GLY A 572 8.45 12.40 -2.03
N ARG A 573 8.36 11.41 -1.13
CA ARG A 573 8.39 11.65 0.33
C ARG A 573 9.78 12.02 0.89
N TYR A 574 10.82 12.13 0.06
CA TYR A 574 12.19 12.42 0.49
C TYR A 574 12.91 13.46 -0.39
N GLN A 575 12.42 14.71 -0.43
CA GLN A 575 13.22 15.86 -0.90
C GLN A 575 14.05 16.52 0.20
#